data_AF-A0AAV0ZCY3-F1
#
_entry.id   AF-A0AAV0ZCY3-F1
#
_cell.length_a   1.000
_cell.length_b   1.000
_cell.length_c   1.000
_cell.angle_alpha   90.00
_cell.angle_beta   90.00
_cell.angle_gamma   90.00
#
_symmetry.space_group_name_H-M   'P 1'
#
loop_
_entity.id
_entity.type
_entity.pdbx_description
1 polymer ?
#
loop_
_entity_poly.entity_id
_entity_poly.type
_entity_poly.pdbx_seq_one_letter_code
_entity_poly.pdbx_strand_id
1 'polypeptide(L)'
;MFSRFLHKSLLQVGTGHGLLYMLKLDLEDIKINSLPYYVPTSVISKAVGISLDHVVVVRVLHQPYSNGKRLLVVYANDEPKDEHSDDKLELEEEYKEINYISWVPNNGLVVAVGYVDGDMML
;
A
#
# COMPACT_ATOMS: atom_id res chain seq x y z
N MET A 1 -5.66 7.74 1.17
CA MET A 1 -5.99 7.00 2.41
C MET A 1 -4.85 7.22 3.42
N PHE A 2 -5.14 7.53 4.68
CA PHE A 2 -4.11 7.87 5.70
C PHE A 2 -4.03 6.77 6.76
N SER A 3 -2.82 6.35 7.14
CA SER A 3 -2.58 5.42 8.25
C SER A 3 -1.84 6.15 9.37
N ARG A 4 -2.45 6.22 10.57
CA ARG A 4 -1.96 7.04 11.70
C ARG A 4 -1.33 6.16 12.77
N PHE A 5 -0.05 6.38 13.08
CA PHE A 5 0.63 5.78 14.23
C PHE A 5 0.87 6.83 15.32
N LEU A 6 0.02 6.83 16.36
CA LEU A 6 0.00 7.86 17.41
C LEU A 6 1.18 7.78 18.39
N HIS A 7 1.90 6.67 18.47
CA HIS A 7 2.92 6.48 19.51
C HIS A 7 4.28 7.14 19.18
N LYS A 8 4.49 7.69 17.97
CA LYS A 8 5.74 8.38 17.59
C LYS A 8 5.55 9.66 16.76
N SER A 9 4.33 10.17 16.65
CA SER A 9 3.98 11.33 15.82
C SER A 9 4.45 11.21 14.36
N LEU A 10 4.54 9.99 13.82
CA LEU A 10 4.89 9.73 12.43
C LEU A 10 3.63 9.36 11.65
N LEU A 11 3.43 9.99 10.50
CA LEU A 11 2.32 9.78 9.59
C LEU A 11 2.85 9.26 8.26
N GLN A 12 2.18 8.25 7.70
CA GLN A 12 2.50 7.70 6.38
C GLN A 12 1.39 8.08 5.40
N VAL A 13 1.81 8.62 4.26
CA VAL A 13 0.89 9.09 3.23
C VAL A 13 1.27 8.47 1.90
N GLY A 14 0.36 7.66 1.37
CA GLY A 14 0.41 7.18 -0.01
C GLY A 14 -0.19 8.20 -0.96
N THR A 15 0.38 8.34 -2.16
CA THR A 15 -0.13 9.23 -3.21
C THR A 15 -0.77 8.45 -4.37
N GLY A 16 -1.50 9.17 -5.22
CA GLY A 16 -2.01 8.66 -6.51
C GLY A 16 -0.93 8.45 -7.58
N HIS A 17 0.35 8.58 -7.23
CA HIS A 17 1.47 8.28 -8.13
C HIS A 17 2.37 7.17 -7.55
N GLY A 18 1.84 6.36 -6.64
CA GLY A 18 2.55 5.20 -6.09
C GLY A 18 3.62 5.57 -5.05
N LEU A 19 3.73 6.85 -4.67
CA LEU A 19 4.75 7.30 -3.71
C LEU A 19 4.25 7.17 -2.28
N LEU A 20 5.15 6.74 -1.40
CA LEU A 20 4.93 6.72 0.05
C LEU A 20 5.82 7.77 0.71
N TYR A 21 5.20 8.72 1.40
CA TYR A 21 5.86 9.74 2.19
C TYR A 21 5.79 9.41 3.67
N MET A 22 6.91 9.65 4.37
CA MET A 22 6.94 9.68 5.82
C MET A 22 6.94 11.13 6.32
N LEU A 23 5.94 11.47 7.12
CA LEU A 23 5.75 12.80 7.69
C LEU A 23 5.91 12.72 9.21
N LYS A 24 6.55 13.72 9.81
CA LYS A 24 6.63 13.89 11.25
C LYS A 24 5.70 15.02 11.67
N LEU A 25 4.76 14.72 12.56
CA LEU A 25 3.94 15.69 13.26
C LEU A 25 4.74 16.20 14.47
N ASP A 26 5.08 17.48 14.43
CA ASP A 26 5.54 18.21 15.59
C ASP A 26 4.32 18.61 16.42
N LEU A 27 4.21 18.06 17.64
CA LEU A 27 3.08 18.33 18.52
C LEU A 27 3.26 19.63 19.31
N GLU A 28 4.49 20.11 19.45
CA GLU A 28 4.78 21.37 20.15
C GLU A 28 4.45 22.56 19.25
N ASP A 29 4.87 22.48 17.98
CA ASP A 29 4.65 23.54 16.99
C ASP A 29 3.41 23.32 16.08
N ILE A 30 2.68 22.21 16.27
CA ILE A 30 1.54 21.77 15.42
C ILE A 30 1.90 21.87 13.93
N LYS A 31 3.08 21.32 13.58
CA LYS A 31 3.62 21.40 12.23
C LYS A 31 3.84 20.01 11.64
N ILE A 32 3.60 19.88 10.34
CA ILE A 32 3.89 18.65 9.60
C ILE A 32 5.20 18.88 8.83
N ASN A 33 6.21 18.07 9.13
CA ASN A 33 7.51 18.08 8.46
C ASN A 33 7.65 16.82 7.60
N SER A 34 7.90 16.98 6.31
CA SER A 34 8.27 15.85 5.45
C SER A 34 9.66 15.36 5.83
N LEU A 35 9.79 14.06 6.13
CA LEU A 35 11.09 13.44 6.33
C LEU A 35 11.70 13.06 4.98
N PRO A 36 13.05 12.97 4.87
CA PRO A 36 13.72 12.60 3.62
C PRO A 36 13.56 11.10 3.26
N TYR A 37 12.59 10.41 3.87
CA TYR A 37 12.29 9.02 3.62
C TYR A 37 11.09 8.93 2.68
N TYR A 38 11.38 8.68 1.40
CA TYR A 38 10.40 8.30 0.39
C TYR A 38 10.90 7.04 -0.32
N VAL A 39 9.98 6.15 -0.70
CA VAL A 39 10.31 4.94 -1.45
C VAL A 39 9.77 5.10 -2.87
N PRO A 40 10.64 5.26 -3.89
CA PRO A 40 10.20 5.33 -5.28
C PRO A 40 9.66 3.98 -5.75
N THR A 41 8.65 4.00 -6.63
CA THR A 41 8.12 2.79 -7.27
C THR A 41 9.20 2.04 -8.06
N SER A 42 10.17 2.73 -8.64
CA SER A 42 11.30 2.12 -9.36
C SER A 42 12.18 1.20 -8.51
N VAL A 43 12.28 1.46 -7.20
CA VAL A 43 13.02 0.60 -6.27
C VAL A 43 12.23 -0.67 -6.00
N ILE A 44 10.91 -0.55 -5.86
CA ILE A 44 10.00 -1.66 -5.56
C ILE A 44 9.83 -2.55 -6.79
N SER A 45 9.61 -1.95 -7.97
CA SER A 45 9.46 -2.66 -9.24
C SER A 45 10.68 -3.52 -9.53
N LYS A 46 11.88 -2.97 -9.33
CA LYS A 46 13.14 -3.71 -9.46
C LYS A 46 13.25 -4.88 -8.48
N ALA A 47 12.77 -4.72 -7.25
CA ALA A 47 12.86 -5.76 -6.23
C ALA A 47 11.86 -6.91 -6.44
N VAL A 48 10.67 -6.60 -6.95
CA VAL A 48 9.58 -7.57 -7.13
C VAL A 48 9.55 -8.15 -8.55
N GLY A 49 10.15 -7.48 -9.53
CA GLY A 49 10.16 -7.91 -10.93
C GLY A 49 8.86 -7.59 -11.68
N ILE A 50 8.01 -6.71 -11.14
CA ILE A 50 6.76 -6.25 -11.76
C ILE A 50 6.87 -4.78 -12.13
N SER A 51 6.25 -4.36 -13.23
CA SER A 51 6.11 -2.92 -13.50
C SER A 51 5.09 -2.32 -12.53
N LEU A 52 5.40 -1.13 -12.03
CA LEU A 52 4.53 -0.34 -11.15
C LEU A 52 4.28 1.03 -11.81
N ASP A 53 4.03 1.00 -13.12
CA ASP A 53 3.63 2.18 -13.89
C ASP A 53 2.16 2.48 -13.58
N HIS A 54 1.83 3.76 -13.36
CA HIS A 54 0.46 4.22 -13.07
C HIS A 54 -0.21 3.45 -11.91
N VAL A 55 0.46 3.32 -10.77
CA VAL A 55 -0.12 2.73 -9.56
C VAL A 55 -0.47 3.78 -8.52
N VAL A 56 -1.54 3.53 -7.76
CA VAL A 56 -1.93 4.34 -6.60
C VAL A 56 -1.67 3.57 -5.32
N VAL A 57 -1.18 4.26 -4.28
CA VAL A 57 -1.12 3.66 -2.94
C VAL A 57 -2.51 3.70 -2.31
N VAL A 58 -3.18 2.55 -2.27
CA VAL A 58 -4.51 2.43 -1.67
C VAL A 58 -4.43 2.27 -0.16
N ARG A 59 -3.52 1.43 0.37
CA ARG A 59 -3.40 1.16 1.81
C ARG A 59 -1.96 1.02 2.27
N VAL A 60 -1.72 1.42 3.51
CA VAL A 60 -0.44 1.22 4.21
C VAL A 60 -0.72 0.72 5.62
N LEU A 61 -0.18 -0.44 5.97
CA LEU A 61 -0.38 -1.08 7.27
C LEU A 61 0.97 -1.35 7.93
N HIS A 62 1.10 -0.98 9.20
CA HIS A 62 2.23 -1.41 10.01
C HIS A 62 2.12 -2.90 10.30
N GLN A 63 3.22 -3.64 10.14
CA GLN A 63 3.27 -5.00 10.63
C GLN A 63 3.34 -4.96 12.17
N PRO A 64 2.37 -5.56 12.88
CA PRO A 64 2.43 -5.71 14.32
C PRO A 64 3.74 -6.36 14.78
N TYR A 65 4.21 -6.02 15.99
CA TYR A 65 5.44 -6.54 16.60
C TYR A 65 6.74 -6.38 15.79
N SER A 66 6.72 -5.61 14.70
CA SER A 66 7.94 -5.29 13.92
C SER A 66 8.77 -4.15 14.54
N ASN A 67 8.33 -3.58 15.66
CA ASN A 67 8.88 -2.35 16.25
C ASN A 67 8.95 -1.18 15.23
N GLY A 68 7.97 -1.12 14.33
CA GLY A 68 7.87 -0.09 13.29
C GLY A 68 8.85 -0.24 12.14
N LYS A 69 9.54 -1.38 12.01
CA LYS A 69 10.54 -1.61 10.96
C LYS A 69 9.94 -2.13 9.64
N ARG A 70 8.70 -2.60 9.65
CA ARG A 70 8.06 -3.24 8.50
C ARG A 70 6.68 -2.66 8.24
N LEU A 71 6.41 -2.44 6.96
CA LEU A 71 5.16 -1.91 6.43
C LEU A 71 4.68 -2.83 5.31
N LEU A 72 3.37 -3.02 5.23
CA LEU A 72 2.69 -3.54 4.07
C LEU A 72 2.13 -2.35 3.28
N VAL A 73 2.53 -2.23 2.02
CA VAL A 73 2.04 -1.21 1.10
C VAL A 73 1.24 -1.92 0.01
N VAL A 74 0.03 -1.43 -0.22
CA VAL A 74 -0.92 -2.02 -1.15
C VAL A 74 -1.10 -1.04 -2.29
N TYR A 75 -0.85 -1.53 -3.49
CA TYR A 75 -0.98 -0.78 -4.73
C TYR A 75 -2.23 -1.22 -5.48
N ALA A 76 -2.86 -0.30 -6.19
CA ALA A 76 -3.86 -0.58 -7.20
C ALA A 76 -3.40 0.04 -8.51
N ASN A 77 -3.64 -0.65 -9.63
CA ASN A 77 -3.36 -0.09 -10.95
C ASN A 77 -4.41 0.98 -11.25
N ASP A 78 -3.96 2.12 -11.76
CA ASP A 78 -4.77 3.24 -12.23
C ASP A 78 -5.06 3.14 -13.73
N GLU A 79 -4.77 1.98 -14.35
CA GLU A 79 -5.03 1.80 -15.78
C GLU A 79 -6.53 1.98 -16.05
N PRO A 80 -6.91 2.82 -17.04
CA PRO A 80 -8.26 2.77 -17.55
C PRO A 80 -8.50 1.34 -18.04
N LYS A 81 -9.65 0.77 -17.69
CA LYS A 81 -10.09 -0.49 -18.29
C LYS A 81 -10.37 -0.21 -19.77
N ASP A 82 -9.32 -0.20 -20.59
CA ASP A 82 -9.48 -0.12 -22.03
C ASP A 82 -10.09 -1.45 -22.48
N GLU A 83 -11.36 -1.39 -22.87
CA GLU A 83 -12.15 -2.54 -23.34
C GLU A 83 -11.68 -3.08 -24.71
N HIS A 84 -10.45 -2.75 -25.15
CA HIS A 84 -9.94 -3.11 -26.46
C HIS A 84 -8.41 -3.24 -26.49
N SER A 85 -7.88 -4.34 -25.97
CA SER A 85 -6.62 -4.89 -26.48
C SER A 85 -6.70 -6.41 -26.55
N ASP A 86 -7.26 -6.88 -27.65
CA ASP A 86 -7.26 -8.27 -28.09
C ASP A 86 -5.82 -8.61 -28.53
N ASP A 87 -4.94 -8.94 -27.58
CA ASP A 87 -3.70 -9.73 -27.76
C ASP A 87 -2.77 -9.61 -26.53
N LYS A 88 -3.05 -10.35 -25.44
CA LYS A 88 -1.98 -10.86 -24.55
C LYS A 88 -2.45 -11.94 -23.58
N LEU A 89 -2.03 -13.17 -23.90
CA LEU A 89 -1.66 -14.31 -23.04
C LEU A 89 -2.58 -14.66 -21.85
N GLU A 90 -3.15 -15.86 -21.95
CA GLU A 90 -3.79 -16.67 -20.91
C GLU A 90 -2.96 -16.73 -19.61
N LEU A 91 -3.16 -15.74 -18.75
CA LEU A 91 -3.18 -15.90 -17.30
C LEU A 91 -4.42 -15.14 -16.84
N GLU A 92 -5.59 -15.77 -16.98
CA GLU A 92 -6.82 -15.32 -16.31
C GLU A 92 -6.67 -15.54 -14.80
N GLU A 93 -5.75 -14.83 -14.15
CA GLU A 93 -5.95 -14.50 -12.74
C GLU A 93 -6.99 -13.39 -12.73
N GLU A 94 -8.22 -13.74 -12.35
CA GLU A 94 -9.30 -12.78 -12.15
C GLU A 94 -8.82 -11.71 -11.16
N TYR A 95 -8.55 -10.50 -11.66
CA TYR A 95 -8.16 -9.37 -10.83
C TYR A 95 -9.33 -8.96 -9.94
N LYS A 96 -9.33 -9.43 -8.70
CA LYS A 96 -10.35 -9.06 -7.71
C LYS A 96 -10.00 -7.74 -7.04
N GLU A 97 -10.97 -6.84 -6.99
CA GLU A 97 -10.82 -5.55 -6.33
C GLU A 97 -10.81 -5.72 -4.80
N ILE A 98 -9.80 -5.15 -4.15
CA ILE A 98 -9.59 -5.25 -2.71
C ILE A 98 -10.46 -4.22 -1.95
N ASN A 99 -11.37 -4.71 -1.11
CA ASN A 99 -12.21 -3.89 -0.25
C ASN A 99 -11.62 -3.64 1.15
N TYR A 100 -10.99 -4.66 1.74
CA TYR A 100 -10.43 -4.58 3.09
C TYR A 100 -9.13 -5.38 3.24
N ILE A 101 -8.21 -4.90 4.07
CA ILE A 101 -6.97 -5.60 4.41
C ILE A 101 -6.70 -5.43 5.91
N SER A 102 -6.35 -6.52 6.60
CA SER A 102 -5.96 -6.49 8.01
C SER A 102 -5.02 -7.64 8.38
N TRP A 103 -4.33 -7.51 9.53
CA TRP A 103 -3.54 -8.60 10.12
C TRP A 103 -4.43 -9.49 11.00
N VAL A 104 -4.38 -10.83 10.85
CA VAL A 104 -5.41 -11.74 11.40
C VAL A 104 -4.92 -12.80 12.40
N PRO A 105 -3.67 -12.76 12.87
CA PRO A 105 -3.51 -12.54 14.32
C PRO A 105 -2.69 -11.29 14.62
N ASN A 106 -2.80 -10.80 15.87
CA ASN A 106 -2.00 -9.67 16.32
C ASN A 106 -0.51 -9.87 16.11
N ASN A 107 0.01 -11.11 15.97
CA ASN A 107 1.43 -11.44 15.76
C ASN A 107 2.02 -10.90 14.44
N GLY A 108 1.19 -10.40 13.51
CA GLY A 108 1.64 -9.80 12.26
C GLY A 108 2.18 -10.82 11.24
N LEU A 109 1.83 -12.10 11.35
CA LEU A 109 2.30 -13.14 10.43
C LEU A 109 1.37 -13.38 9.23
N VAL A 110 0.08 -13.06 9.37
CA VAL A 110 -0.97 -13.40 8.40
C VAL A 110 -1.76 -12.15 8.06
N VAL A 111 -2.07 -11.95 6.77
CA VAL A 111 -2.84 -10.83 6.27
C VAL A 111 -4.14 -11.36 5.68
N ALA A 112 -5.28 -10.97 6.23
CA ALA A 112 -6.54 -11.16 5.55
C ALA A 112 -6.75 -10.08 4.49
N VAL A 113 -7.17 -10.51 3.31
CA VAL A 113 -7.59 -9.67 2.19
C VAL A 113 -9.05 -9.99 1.90
N GLY A 114 -9.93 -8.99 2.00
CA GLY A 114 -11.33 -9.08 1.64
C GLY A 114 -11.59 -8.34 0.35
N TYR A 115 -12.32 -8.97 -0.56
CA TYR A 115 -12.62 -8.46 -1.90
C TYR A 115 -14.03 -7.83 -1.96
N VAL A 116 -14.30 -7.07 -3.02
CA VAL A 116 -15.60 -6.39 -3.23
C VAL A 116 -16.75 -7.39 -3.45
N ASP A 117 -16.46 -8.53 -4.07
CA ASP A 117 -17.43 -9.62 -4.32
C ASP A 117 -17.83 -10.41 -3.06
N GLY A 118 -17.16 -10.16 -1.94
CA GLY A 118 -17.40 -10.84 -0.66
C GLY A 118 -16.42 -11.96 -0.34
N ASP A 119 -15.52 -12.32 -1.25
CA ASP A 119 -14.50 -13.34 -1.01
C ASP A 119 -13.44 -12.86 -0.02
N MET A 120 -12.79 -13.80 0.66
CA MET A 120 -11.70 -13.54 1.59
C MET A 120 -10.55 -14.52 1.40
N MET A 121 -9.32 -14.01 1.45
CA MET A 121 -8.06 -14.78 1.49
C MET A 121 -7.28 -14.47 2.78
N LEU A 122 -6.48 -15.43 3.24
CA LEU A 122 -5.66 -15.38 4.46
C LEU A 122 -4.18 -15.64 4.17
#